data_AF-A0A949IEC5-F1
#
_entry.id   AF-A0A949IEC5-F1
#
_cell.length_a   1.000
_cell.length_b   1.000
_cell.length_c   1.000
_cell.angle_alpha   90.00
_cell.angle_beta   90.00
_cell.angle_gamma   90.00
#
_symmetry.space_group_name_H-M   'P 1'
#
loop_
_entity.id
_entity.type
_entity.pdbx_description
1 polymer ?
#
loop_
_entity_poly.entity_id
_entity_poly.type
_entity_poly.pdbx_seq_one_letter_code
_entity_poly.pdbx_strand_id
1 'polypeptide(L)'
;MTLYGIKNCDSVARARAWLAARSVSYRFHDFKQHGVPPEALQHWLQQVGWQALLNTRGTTWRRLDDAARGRVQCADSARALMLAQPSVIRRPVLCDGEAVVVGFDAARYAALCPGRCDMIA
;
A
#
# COMPACT_ATOMS: atom_id res chain seq x y z
N MET A 1 1.62 0.80 13.63
CA MET A 1 1.78 1.12 12.20
C MET A 1 2.61 0.07 11.45
N THR A 2 2.15 -0.29 10.25
CA THR A 2 2.78 -1.27 9.37
C THR A 2 2.90 -0.70 7.95
N LEU A 3 4.09 -0.82 7.37
CA LEU A 3 4.37 -0.48 5.98
C LEU A 3 4.44 -1.77 5.15
N TYR A 4 3.59 -1.87 4.14
CA TYR A 4 3.49 -3.02 3.25
C TYR A 4 4.11 -2.71 1.89
N GLY A 5 4.84 -3.66 1.33
CA GLY A 5 5.45 -3.50 0.02
C GLY A 5 6.41 -4.62 -0.34
N ILE A 6 7.44 -4.30 -1.13
CA ILE A 6 8.56 -5.20 -1.44
C ILE A 6 9.86 -4.43 -1.23
N LYS A 7 10.96 -5.12 -0.88
CA LYS A 7 12.28 -4.49 -0.69
C LYS A 7 12.76 -3.73 -1.94
N ASN A 8 12.64 -4.34 -3.12
CA ASN A 8 13.14 -3.78 -4.38
C ASN A 8 12.08 -2.91 -5.07
N CYS A 9 11.70 -1.79 -4.43
CA CYS A 9 10.82 -0.78 -5.01
C CYS A 9 11.22 0.61 -4.52
N ASP A 10 11.48 1.54 -5.45
CA ASP A 10 11.97 2.88 -5.12
C ASP A 10 11.02 3.66 -4.22
N SER A 11 9.71 3.59 -4.48
CA SER A 11 8.70 4.24 -3.64
C SER A 11 8.66 3.67 -2.22
N VAL A 12 8.90 2.36 -2.05
CA VAL A 12 8.99 1.74 -0.72
C VAL A 12 10.28 2.19 -0.03
N ALA A 13 11.41 2.22 -0.74
CA ALA A 13 12.67 2.72 -0.20
C ALA A 13 12.56 4.17 0.29
N ARG A 14 11.94 5.05 -0.51
CA ARG A 14 11.66 6.45 -0.12
C ARG A 14 10.79 6.55 1.13
N ALA A 15 9.70 5.77 1.21
CA ALA A 15 8.84 5.74 2.38
C ALA A 15 9.57 5.28 3.64
N ARG A 16 10.38 4.23 3.54
CA ARG A 16 11.18 3.72 4.67
C ARG A 16 12.21 4.75 5.13
N ALA A 17 12.89 5.40 4.19
CA ALA A 17 13.86 6.46 4.49
C ALA A 17 13.18 7.65 5.18
N TRP A 18 12.00 8.06 4.72
CA TRP A 18 11.24 9.15 5.33
C TRP A 18 10.82 8.83 6.78
N LEU A 19 10.33 7.60 7.01
CA LEU A 19 9.94 7.13 8.35
C LEU A 19 11.14 7.04 9.29
N ALA A 20 12.27 6.53 8.80
CA ALA A 20 13.52 6.44 9.55
C ALA A 20 14.07 7.83 9.93
N ALA A 21 14.05 8.78 8.99
CA ALA A 21 14.51 10.15 9.23
C ALA A 21 13.69 10.91 10.30
N ARG A 22 12.47 10.43 10.60
CA ARG A 22 11.58 11.00 11.62
C ARG A 22 11.44 10.12 12.86
N SER A 23 12.25 9.07 12.97
CA SER A 23 12.21 8.12 14.09
C SER A 23 10.82 7.55 14.35
N VAL A 24 10.05 7.34 13.28
CA VAL A 24 8.71 6.75 13.35
C VAL A 24 8.85 5.23 13.37
N SER A 25 8.36 4.59 14.44
CA SER A 25 8.38 3.14 14.57
C SER A 25 7.33 2.50 13.66
N TYR A 26 7.74 1.53 12.83
CA TYR A 26 6.84 0.77 11.97
C TYR A 26 7.32 -0.67 11.81
N ARG A 27 6.38 -1.59 11.53
CA ARG A 27 6.70 -2.93 11.03
C ARG A 27 6.73 -2.93 9.51
N PHE A 28 7.68 -3.62 8.90
CA PHE A 28 7.71 -3.80 7.44
C PHE A 28 7.21 -5.19 7.06
N HIS A 29 6.20 -5.25 6.20
CA HIS A 29 5.65 -6.49 5.66
C HIS A 29 5.98 -6.63 4.17
N ASP A 30 6.84 -7.60 3.84
CA ASP A 30 7.24 -7.87 2.46
C ASP A 30 6.28 -8.86 1.79
N PHE A 31 5.59 -8.42 0.74
CA PHE A 31 4.66 -9.24 -0.04
C PHE A 31 5.32 -10.42 -0.76
N LYS A 32 6.61 -10.34 -1.12
CA LYS A 32 7.32 -11.46 -1.73
C LYS A 32 7.65 -12.55 -0.72
N GLN A 33 7.87 -12.18 0.55
CA GLN A 33 8.25 -13.13 1.58
C GLN A 33 7.04 -13.74 2.29
N HIS A 34 6.02 -12.93 2.55
CA HIS A 34 4.88 -13.32 3.40
C HIS A 34 3.53 -13.29 2.67
N GLY A 35 3.51 -12.96 1.37
CA GLY A 35 2.25 -12.75 0.65
C GLY A 35 1.50 -11.49 1.11
N VAL A 36 0.31 -11.30 0.54
CA VAL A 36 -0.59 -10.21 0.93
C VAL A 36 -1.56 -10.75 1.99
N PRO A 37 -1.66 -10.13 3.18
CA PRO A 37 -2.60 -10.58 4.21
C PRO A 37 -4.05 -10.34 3.72
N PRO A 38 -4.89 -11.37 3.60
CA PRO A 38 -6.25 -11.22 3.07
C PRO A 38 -7.14 -10.28 3.88
N GLU A 39 -6.99 -10.28 5.20
CA GLU A 39 -7.72 -9.40 6.13
C GLU A 39 -7.25 -7.94 6.01
N ALA A 40 -5.94 -7.71 5.91
CA ALA A 40 -5.40 -6.37 5.72
C ALA A 40 -5.83 -5.79 4.36
N LEU A 41 -5.82 -6.61 3.31
CA LEU A 41 -6.29 -6.21 1.99
C LEU A 41 -7.76 -5.82 2.02
N GLN A 42 -8.62 -6.59 2.69
CA GLN A 42 -10.03 -6.26 2.85
C GLN A 42 -10.21 -4.91 3.55
N HIS A 43 -9.46 -4.67 4.64
CA HIS A 43 -9.46 -3.38 5.32
C HIS A 43 -9.08 -2.23 4.39
N TRP A 44 -7.98 -2.37 3.64
CA TRP A 44 -7.55 -1.32 2.70
C TRP A 44 -8.61 -1.01 1.64
N LEU A 45 -9.26 -2.05 1.11
CA LEU A 45 -10.34 -1.88 0.13
C LEU A 45 -11.52 -1.09 0.70
N GLN A 46 -11.87 -1.30 1.97
CA GLN A 46 -12.92 -0.55 2.65
C GLN A 46 -12.53 0.91 2.91
N GLN A 47 -11.25 1.18 3.21
CA GLN A 47 -10.79 2.52 3.56
C GLN A 47 -10.54 3.43 2.35
N VAL A 48 -9.95 2.90 1.27
CA VAL A 48 -9.53 3.74 0.13
C VAL A 48 -10.14 3.34 -1.21
N GLY A 49 -10.88 2.25 -1.25
CA GLY A 49 -11.42 1.70 -2.49
C GLY A 49 -10.37 0.97 -3.34
N TRP A 50 -10.85 0.07 -4.21
CA TRP A 50 -9.99 -0.77 -5.04
C TRP A 50 -9.27 0.02 -6.14
N GLN A 51 -9.84 1.12 -6.63
CA GLN A 51 -9.26 1.93 -7.70
C GLN A 51 -7.99 2.66 -7.23
N ALA A 52 -7.94 3.09 -5.96
CA ALA A 52 -6.75 3.71 -5.39
C ALA A 52 -5.64 2.69 -5.15
N LEU A 53 -6.02 1.46 -4.77
CA LEU A 53 -5.12 0.38 -4.40
C LEU A 53 -4.56 -0.37 -5.63
N LEU A 54 -5.32 -0.45 -6.72
CA LEU A 54 -4.91 -1.08 -7.97
C LEU A 54 -3.97 -0.17 -8.77
N ASN A 55 -2.79 -0.69 -9.11
CA ASN A 55 -1.82 0.04 -9.92
C ASN A 55 -2.08 -0.14 -11.42
N THR A 56 -3.09 0.55 -11.95
CA THR A 56 -3.43 0.53 -13.39
C THR A 56 -2.34 1.13 -14.30
N ARG A 57 -1.42 1.92 -13.75
CA ARG A 57 -0.27 2.48 -14.49
C ARG A 57 0.97 1.56 -14.49
N GLY A 58 0.97 0.53 -13.63
CA GLY A 58 2.06 -0.40 -13.44
C GLY A 58 2.29 -1.32 -14.64
N THR A 59 3.52 -1.84 -14.77
CA THR A 59 3.88 -2.79 -15.84
C THR A 59 3.12 -4.10 -15.71
N THR A 60 2.88 -4.59 -14.48
CA THR A 60 2.11 -5.82 -14.24
C THR A 60 0.69 -5.69 -14.79
N TRP A 61 -0.02 -4.58 -14.50
CA TRP A 61 -1.36 -4.34 -15.04
C TRP A 61 -1.35 -4.26 -16.57
N ARG A 62 -0.39 -3.53 -17.15
CA ARG A 62 -0.26 -3.39 -18.61
C ARG A 62 0.07 -4.70 -19.34
N ARG A 63 0.63 -5.69 -18.63
CA ARG A 63 0.92 -7.03 -19.16
C ARG A 63 -0.26 -7.98 -19.07
N LEU A 64 -1.33 -7.62 -18.37
CA LEU A 64 -2.57 -8.41 -18.36
C LEU A 64 -3.25 -8.30 -19.72
N ASP A 65 -3.78 -9.41 -20.19
CA ASP A 65 -4.65 -9.42 -21.37
C ASP A 65 -5.95 -8.64 -21.09
N ASP A 66 -6.69 -8.31 -22.16
CA ASP A 66 -7.94 -7.55 -22.03
C ASP A 66 -9.00 -8.33 -21.24
N ALA A 67 -8.99 -9.66 -21.32
CA ALA A 67 -9.91 -10.51 -20.58
C ALA A 67 -9.68 -10.40 -19.06
N ALA A 68 -8.42 -10.49 -18.58
CA ALA A 68 -8.09 -10.34 -17.18
C ALA A 68 -8.37 -8.93 -16.67
N ARG A 69 -8.11 -7.89 -17.48
CA ARG A 69 -8.46 -6.51 -17.13
C ARG A 69 -9.98 -6.32 -17.04
N GLY A 70 -10.74 -6.85 -18.00
CA GLY A 70 -12.20 -6.76 -18.06
C GLY A 70 -12.93 -7.53 -16.95
N ARG A 71 -12.27 -8.49 -16.29
CA ARG A 71 -12.80 -9.18 -15.10
C ARG A 71 -12.81 -8.29 -13.86
N VAL A 72 -12.01 -7.23 -13.82
CA VAL A 72 -11.96 -6.32 -12.67
C VAL A 72 -13.08 -5.29 -12.79
N GLN A 73 -14.23 -5.61 -12.19
CA GLN A 73 -15.47 -4.83 -12.29
C GLN A 73 -15.94 -4.27 -10.95
N CYS A 74 -15.50 -4.88 -9.84
CA CYS A 74 -15.89 -4.52 -8.48
C CYS A 74 -14.77 -4.84 -7.47
N ALA A 75 -14.98 -4.44 -6.21
CA ALA A 75 -14.01 -4.66 -5.13
C ALA A 75 -13.62 -6.14 -4.96
N ASP A 76 -14.57 -7.08 -5.05
CA ASP A 76 -14.30 -8.52 -4.94
C ASP A 76 -13.41 -9.04 -6.06
N SER A 77 -13.71 -8.69 -7.32
CA SER A 77 -12.89 -9.08 -8.46
C SER A 77 -11.48 -8.47 -8.41
N ALA A 78 -11.35 -7.22 -7.94
CA ALA A 78 -10.07 -6.56 -7.74
C ALA A 78 -9.27 -7.24 -6.61
N ARG A 79 -9.93 -7.59 -5.50
CA ARG A 79 -9.33 -8.33 -4.38
C ARG A 79 -8.77 -9.67 -4.83
N ALA A 80 -9.55 -10.44 -5.59
CA ALA A 80 -9.12 -11.73 -6.13
C ALA A 80 -7.85 -11.60 -6.98
N LEU A 81 -7.80 -10.60 -7.87
CA LEU A 81 -6.60 -10.31 -8.66
C LEU A 81 -5.41 -9.90 -7.79
N MET A 82 -5.63 -9.06 -6.77
CA MET A 82 -4.56 -8.57 -5.89
C MET A 82 -3.96 -9.67 -5.02
N LEU A 83 -4.76 -10.64 -4.58
CA LEU A 83 -4.29 -11.83 -3.86
C LEU A 83 -3.49 -12.76 -4.78
N ALA A 84 -4.00 -13.01 -5.99
CA ALA A 84 -3.34 -13.86 -6.97
C ALA A 84 -2.04 -13.23 -7.51
N GLN A 85 -2.01 -11.91 -7.68
CA GLN A 85 -0.88 -11.18 -8.26
C GLN A 85 -0.55 -9.90 -7.47
N PRO A 86 0.12 -10.01 -6.30
CA PRO A 86 0.45 -8.87 -5.43
C PRO A 86 1.18 -7.70 -6.10
N SER A 87 1.86 -7.95 -7.22
CA SER A 87 2.55 -6.89 -7.98
C SER A 87 1.63 -5.86 -8.62
N VAL A 88 0.33 -6.17 -8.79
CA VAL A 88 -0.69 -5.21 -9.25
C VAL A 88 -1.10 -4.21 -8.16
N ILE A 89 -0.73 -4.44 -6.90
CA ILE A 89 -1.02 -3.53 -5.79
C ILE A 89 -0.07 -2.34 -5.86
N ARG A 90 -0.63 -1.13 -5.72
CA ARG A 90 0.13 0.11 -5.59
C ARG A 90 0.88 0.08 -4.25
N ARG A 91 2.19 0.33 -4.31
CA ARG A 91 3.10 0.22 -3.18
C ARG A 91 3.86 1.53 -2.98
N PRO A 92 4.23 1.88 -1.75
CA PRO A 92 3.89 1.21 -0.49
C PRO A 92 2.40 1.35 -0.10
N VAL A 93 1.95 0.57 0.88
CA VAL A 93 0.72 0.84 1.64
C VAL A 93 1.12 1.04 3.10
N LEU A 94 0.80 2.18 3.69
CA LEU A 94 1.01 2.47 5.11
C LEU A 94 -0.33 2.38 5.84
N CYS A 95 -0.38 1.62 6.93
CA CYS A 95 -1.57 1.46 7.75
C CYS A 95 -1.20 1.60 9.23
N ASP A 96 -1.86 2.50 9.96
CA ASP A 96 -1.66 2.66 11.41
C ASP A 96 -2.50 1.68 12.25
N GLY A 97 -3.52 1.09 11.64
CA GLY A 97 -4.52 0.22 12.25
C GLY A 97 -5.93 0.57 11.78
N GLU A 98 -6.15 1.84 11.44
CA GLU A 98 -7.43 2.38 11.01
C GLU A 98 -7.27 3.10 9.66
N ALA A 99 -6.42 4.11 9.61
CA ALA A 99 -6.19 4.91 8.41
C ALA A 99 -5.15 4.27 7.47
N VAL A 100 -5.40 4.42 6.17
CA VAL A 100 -4.63 3.79 5.09
C VAL A 100 -4.15 4.83 4.10
N VAL A 101 -2.84 4.85 3.85
CA VAL A 101 -2.21 5.66 2.81
C VAL A 101 -1.61 4.75 1.75
N VAL A 102 -2.01 4.94 0.50
CA VAL A 102 -1.51 4.18 -0.65
C VAL A 102 -0.56 5.04 -1.48
N GLY A 103 0.63 4.50 -1.74
CA GLY A 103 1.75 5.24 -2.31
C GLY A 103 2.51 6.03 -1.25
N PHE A 104 3.63 6.62 -1.66
CA PHE A 104 4.39 7.51 -0.79
C PHE A 104 3.98 8.96 -1.06
N ASP A 105 3.51 9.64 -0.02
CA ASP A 105 3.22 11.06 -0.01
C ASP A 105 3.61 11.62 1.37
N ALA A 106 4.56 12.54 1.41
CA ALA A 106 5.14 13.02 2.66
C ALA A 106 4.12 13.75 3.56
N ALA A 107 3.17 14.49 2.97
CA ALA A 107 2.17 15.22 3.72
C ALA A 107 1.15 14.27 4.35
N ARG A 108 0.67 13.27 3.59
CA ARG A 108 -0.22 12.23 4.12
C ARG A 108 0.47 11.36 5.16
N TYR A 109 1.76 11.08 5.00
CA TYR A 109 2.54 10.37 6.02
C TYR A 109 2.68 11.20 7.30
N ALA A 110 2.93 12.51 7.20
CA ALA A 110 2.99 13.40 8.36
C ALA A 110 1.65 13.49 9.10
N ALA A 111 0.53 13.56 8.38
CA ALA A 111 -0.81 13.54 8.99
C ALA A 111 -1.11 12.22 9.72
N LEU A 112 -0.66 11.08 9.16
CA LEU A 112 -0.86 9.76 9.75
C LEU A 112 0.12 9.44 10.89
N CYS A 113 1.33 10.01 10.82
CA CYS A 113 2.40 9.80 11.78
C CYS A 113 2.61 11.11 12.54
N PRO A 114 1.78 11.45 13.54
CA PRO A 114 2.07 12.59 14.39
C PRO A 114 3.41 12.30 15.07
N GLY A 115 4.47 12.90 14.51
CA GLY A 115 5.77 12.92 15.14
C GLY A 115 5.65 13.66 16.47
N ARG A 116 6.56 13.38 17.40
CA ARG A 116 6.69 14.07 18.68
C ARG A 116 7.11 15.56 18.53
N CYS A 117 6.45 16.33 17.67
CA CYS A 117 6.73 17.74 17.40
C CYS A 117 5.56 18.68 17.76
N ASP A 118 4.51 18.20 18.42
CA ASP A 118 3.40 19.02 18.94
C ASP A 118 3.32 18.98 20.48
N MET A 119 4.45 19.10 21.18
CA MET A 119 4.47 19.34 22.64
C MET A 119 5.44 20.46 23.06
N ILE A 120 5.65 21.45 22.20
CA ILE A 120 6.25 22.73 22.63
C ILE A 120 5.46 23.87 22.00
N ALA A 121 4.35 24.23 22.64
CA ALA A 121 3.77 25.57 22.62
C ALA A 121 2.97 25.77 23.92
#